data_AF-A0A656JSK8-F1
#
_entry.id   AF-A0A656JSK8-F1
#
_cell.length_a   1.000
_cell.length_b   1.000
_cell.length_c   1.000
_cell.angle_alpha   90.00
_cell.angle_beta   90.00
_cell.angle_gamma   90.00
#
_symmetry.space_group_name_H-M   'P 1'
#
loop_
_entity.id
_entity.type
_entity.pdbx_description
1 polymer ?
#
loop_
_entity_poly.entity_id
_entity_poly.type
_entity_poly.pdbx_seq_one_letter_code
_entity_poly.pdbx_strand_id
1 'polypeptide(L)' 'MTSAQLATPSRKQRVRTLWISDVHLGTRDCQAEHLSAFLKRYQADKVYLVGDIIDGWKLRGGMYWPQA' A
#
# COMPACT_ATOMS: atom_id res chain seq x y z
N MET A 1 -10.28 -14.25 25.81
CA MET A 1 -9.33 -13.12 25.69
C MET A 1 -8.09 -13.62 24.96
N THR A 2 -8.07 -13.47 23.64
CA THR A 2 -6.95 -13.94 22.81
C THR A 2 -6.04 -12.75 22.58
N SER A 3 -4.88 -12.75 23.26
CA SER A 3 -3.84 -11.74 23.07
C SER A 3 -3.27 -11.91 21.67
N ALA A 4 -3.55 -10.97 20.76
CA ALA A 4 -2.88 -10.90 19.48
C ALA A 4 -1.43 -10.49 19.74
N GLN A 5 -0.49 -11.42 19.53
CA GLN A 5 0.93 -11.14 19.58
C GLN A 5 1.26 -10.03 18.58
N LEU A 6 1.60 -8.85 19.09
CA LEU A 6 2.13 -7.74 18.31
C LEU A 6 3.47 -8.20 17.69
N ALA A 7 3.45 -8.46 16.39
CA ALA A 7 4.64 -8.83 15.64
C ALA A 7 5.75 -7.80 15.88
N THR A 8 6.89 -8.25 16.41
CA THR A 8 8.09 -7.45 16.60
C THR A 8 8.45 -6.76 15.27
N PRO A 9 8.75 -5.45 15.23
CA PRO A 9 9.06 -4.79 13.97
C PRO A 9 10.36 -5.38 13.43
N SER A 10 10.24 -6.22 12.39
CA SER A 10 11.38 -6.57 11.55
C SER A 10 12.00 -5.25 11.06
N ARG A 11 13.30 -5.06 11.25
CA ARG A 11 13.99 -3.84 10.82
C ARG A 11 13.69 -3.61 9.34
N LYS A 12 12.90 -2.57 9.01
CA LYS A 12 12.55 -2.25 7.63
C LYS A 12 13.83 -2.12 6.81
N GLN A 13 13.82 -2.69 5.61
CA GLN A 13 14.96 -2.55 4.71
C GLN A 13 15.00 -1.11 4.20
N ARG A 14 16.06 -0.39 4.55
CA ARG A 14 16.29 0.99 4.08
C ARG A 14 16.79 0.96 2.65
N VAL A 15 16.14 1.73 1.78
CA VAL A 15 16.55 1.97 0.40
C VAL A 15 16.54 3.47 0.15
N ARG A 16 17.34 3.96 -0.78
CA ARG A 16 17.37 5.39 -1.08
C ARG A 16 16.09 5.84 -1.81
N THR A 17 15.50 4.95 -2.61
CA THR A 17 14.37 5.27 -3.48
C THR A 17 13.53 4.04 -3.78
N LEU A 18 12.20 4.18 -3.77
CA LEU A 18 11.23 3.23 -4.32
C LEU A 18 10.62 3.79 -5.59
N TRP A 19 10.38 2.92 -6.57
CA TRP A 19 9.66 3.23 -7.79
C TRP A 19 8.50 2.26 -7.91
N ILE A 20 7.29 2.78 -8.02
CA ILE A 20 6.05 1.99 -8.03
C ILE A 20 5.22 2.50 -9.19
N SER A 21 4.75 1.58 -10.03
CA SER A 21 3.95 1.92 -11.20
C SER A 21 2.74 1.03 -11.41
N ASP A 22 1.72 1.58 -12.07
CA ASP A 22 0.55 0.87 -12.64
C ASP A 22 -0.08 -0.15 -11.67
N VAL A 23 -0.30 0.27 -10.42
CA VAL A 23 -0.87 -0.61 -9.38
C VAL A 23 -2.39 -0.72 -9.51
N HIS A 24 -3.05 0.26 -10.14
CA HIS A 24 -4.48 0.22 -10.41
C HIS A 24 -5.35 0.01 -9.16
N LEU A 25 -5.03 0.71 -8.05
CA LEU A 25 -5.76 0.61 -6.79
C LEU A 25 -7.22 1.01 -6.98
N GLY A 26 -8.15 0.15 -6.53
CA GLY A 26 -9.59 0.33 -6.71
C GLY A 26 -10.20 -0.55 -7.81
N THR A 27 -9.39 -1.32 -8.53
CA THR A 27 -9.87 -2.40 -9.40
C THR A 27 -10.01 -3.71 -8.64
N ARG A 28 -10.79 -4.66 -9.19
CA ARG A 28 -11.04 -5.96 -8.53
C ARG A 28 -9.78 -6.81 -8.44
N ASP A 29 -8.89 -6.65 -9.41
CA ASP A 29 -7.71 -7.50 -9.58
C ASP A 29 -6.45 -6.83 -8.99
N CYS A 30 -6.59 -5.65 -8.37
CA CYS A 30 -5.46 -4.95 -7.76
C CYS A 30 -4.89 -5.75 -6.58
N GLN A 31 -3.56 -5.89 -6.56
CA GLN A 31 -2.83 -6.66 -5.56
C GLN A 31 -2.50 -5.80 -4.32
N ALA A 32 -3.53 -5.21 -3.70
CA ALA A 32 -3.37 -4.22 -2.63
C ALA A 32 -2.64 -4.78 -1.39
N GLU A 33 -2.90 -6.03 -1.03
CA GLU A 33 -2.25 -6.71 0.09
C GLU A 33 -0.76 -6.89 -0.16
N HIS A 34 -0.38 -7.25 -1.39
CA HIS A 34 1.02 -7.39 -1.80
C HIS A 34 1.75 -6.05 -1.78
N LEU A 35 1.12 -4.99 -2.30
CA LEU A 35 1.68 -3.64 -2.22
C LEU A 35 1.84 -3.19 -0.75
N SER A 36 0.84 -3.45 0.09
CA SER A 36 0.88 -3.11 1.52
C SER A 36 2.00 -3.85 2.24
N ALA A 37 2.15 -5.16 2.01
CA ALA A 37 3.24 -5.96 2.56
C ALA A 37 4.62 -5.45 2.11
N PHE A 38 4.74 -5.09 0.82
CA PHE A 38 5.94 -4.49 0.28
C PHE A 38 6.27 -3.15 0.97
N LEU A 39 5.31 -2.23 1.06
CA LEU A 39 5.51 -0.92 1.71
C LEU A 39 5.81 -1.03 3.21
N LYS A 40 5.32 -2.08 3.89
CA LYS A 40 5.67 -2.35 5.29
C LYS A 40 7.10 -2.87 5.44
N ARG A 41 7.62 -3.58 4.44
CA ARG A 41 8.97 -4.16 4.44
C ARG A 41 10.07 -3.13 4.16
N TYR A 42 9.78 -2.11 3.36
CA TYR A 42 10.79 -1.12 2.93
C TYR A 42 10.56 0.26 3.56
N GLN A 43 11.65 0.96 3.82
CA GLN A 43 11.65 2.38 4.16
C GLN A 43 12.52 3.12 3.15
N ALA A 44 11.98 4.18 2.54
CA ALA A 44 12.67 4.94 1.51
C ALA A 44 12.61 6.44 1.75
N ASP A 45 13.69 7.14 1.39
CA ASP A 45 13.73 8.60 1.46
C ASP A 45 12.89 9.25 0.35
N LYS A 46 12.74 8.56 -0.79
CA LYS A 46 11.92 8.98 -1.93
C LYS A 46 11.06 7.84 -2.44
N VAL A 47 9.81 8.12 -2.76
CA VAL A 47 8.91 7.20 -3.43
C VAL A 47 8.41 7.87 -4.70
N TYR A 48 8.73 7.29 -5.85
CA TYR A 48 8.19 7.71 -7.15
C TYR A 48 7.00 6.82 -7.48
N LEU A 49 5.88 7.48 -7.73
CA LEU A 49 4.62 6.88 -8.17
C LEU A 49 4.44 7.27 -9.63
N VAL A 50 4.43 6.29 -10.54
CA VAL A 50 4.47 6.53 -11.99
C VAL A 50 3.36 5.76 -12.67
N GLY A 51 2.60 6.39 -13.57
CA GLY A 51 1.49 5.73 -14.24
C GLY A 51 0.23 5.63 -13.35
N ASP A 52 -0.57 4.59 -13.57
CA ASP A 52 -1.94 4.51 -13.04
C ASP A 52 -1.98 3.85 -11.66
N ILE A 53 -1.80 4.67 -10.63
CA ILE A 53 -1.75 4.16 -9.25
C ILE A 53 -3.14 3.93 -8.66
N ILE A 54 -4.10 4.81 -8.98
CA ILE A 54 -5.46 4.77 -8.42
C ILE A 54 -6.47 4.87 -9.55
N ASP A 55 -7.35 3.87 -9.66
CA ASP A 55 -8.45 3.87 -10.61
C ASP A 55 -9.71 4.45 -9.99
N GLY A 56 -9.83 5.78 -10.05
CA GLY A 56 -10.99 6.51 -9.53
C GLY A 56 -12.28 6.33 -10.34
N TRP A 57 -12.22 5.69 -11.50
CA TRP A 57 -13.36 5.55 -12.42
C TRP A 57 -14.49 4.65 -11.87
N LYS A 58 -14.19 3.78 -10.90
CA LYS A 58 -15.19 2.99 -10.14
C LYS A 58 -15.74 3.69 -8.89
N LEU A 59 -15.22 4.86 -8.51
CA LEU A 59 -15.67 5.62 -7.32
C LEU A 59 -17.00 6.37 -7.51
N ARG A 60 -17.86 5.98 -8.46
CA ARG A 60 -19.18 6.61 -8.67
C ARG A 60 -20.13 6.50 -7.46
N GLY A 61 -19.76 5.75 -6.42
CA GLY A 61 -20.50 5.62 -5.15
C GLY A 61 -19.97 6.46 -3.99
N GLY A 62 -18.93 7.28 -4.18
CA GLY A 62 -18.31 8.09 -3.13
C GLY A 62 -17.01 7.48 -2.56
N MET A 63 -16.16 8.34 -2.01
CA MET A 63 -14.92 7.95 -1.34
C MET A 63 -15.27 7.44 0.07
N TYR A 64 -15.24 6.12 0.28
CA TYR A 64 -15.37 5.55 1.62
C TYR A 64 -13.99 5.46 2.26
N TRP A 65 -13.69 6.39 3.15
CA TRP A 65 -12.53 6.31 4.02
C TRP A 65 -12.99 5.79 5.38
N PRO A 66 -12.84 4.49 5.69
CA PRO A 66 -13.20 3.98 7.01
C PRO A 66 -12.30 4.67 8.04
N GLN A 67 -12.92 5.40 8.96
CA GLN A 67 -12.20 6.00 10.06
C GLN A 67 -11.76 4.89 11.02
N ALA A 68 -10.45 4.81 11.27
CA ALA A 68 -9.84 3.91 12.24
C ALA A 68 -9.99 4.44 13.67
#